data_AF-A0A2V9YK40-F1
#
_entry.id   AF-A0A2V9YK40-F1
#
_cell.length_a   1.000
_cell.length_b   1.000
_cell.length_c   1.000
_cell.angle_alpha   90.00
_cell.angle_beta   90.00
_cell.angle_gamma   90.00
#
_symmetry.space_group_name_H-M   'P 1'
#
loop_
_entity.id
_entity.type
_entity.pdbx_description
1 polymer ?
#
loop_
_entity_poly.entity_id
_entity_poly.type
_entity_poly.pdbx_seq_one_letter_code
_entity_poly.pdbx_strand_id
1 'polypeptide(L)'
;MDQKTELSNLDQLFFSPMGDHNAGDGQARHAKIADGINAKRRHEMRCFWEQMGALGPIYRLLGQGFNDGDIAKKLDLTELNVQSCIAWTLHFLKLKDRQELLVYASAAA
;
A
#
# COMPACT_ATOMS: atom_id res chain seq x y z
N MET A 1 1.00 -4.17 -24.80
CA MET A 1 0.85 -3.34 -23.59
C MET A 1 2.23 -3.26 -22.96
N ASP A 2 2.80 -2.06 -22.92
CA ASP A 2 4.19 -1.80 -22.52
C ASP A 2 4.37 -1.93 -21.00
N GLN A 3 5.24 -2.85 -20.55
CA GLN A 3 5.62 -3.03 -19.13
C GLN A 3 6.12 -1.74 -18.45
N LYS A 4 6.56 -0.75 -19.24
CA LYS A 4 7.01 0.57 -18.75
C LYS A 4 5.88 1.41 -18.15
N THR A 5 4.64 1.20 -18.61
CA THR A 5 3.47 1.97 -18.17
C THR A 5 2.96 1.50 -16.81
N GLU A 6 3.06 0.21 -16.53
CA GLU A 6 2.59 -0.38 -15.27
C GLU A 6 3.51 -0.07 -14.09
N LEU A 7 4.82 -0.13 -14.31
CA LEU A 7 5.80 0.34 -13.33
C LEU A 7 5.55 1.81 -12.96
N SER A 8 5.23 2.65 -13.95
CA SER A 8 4.93 4.07 -13.74
C SER A 8 3.69 4.32 -12.87
N ASN A 9 2.66 3.47 -12.96
CA ASN A 9 1.43 3.58 -12.16
C ASN A 9 1.63 3.11 -10.71
N LEU A 10 2.37 2.02 -10.52
CA LEU A 10 2.81 1.54 -9.21
C LEU A 10 3.72 2.57 -8.52
N ASP A 11 4.63 3.18 -9.27
CA ASP A 11 5.50 4.25 -8.78
C ASP A 11 4.68 5.47 -8.32
N GLN A 12 3.65 5.88 -9.07
CA GLN A 12 2.79 6.99 -8.64
C GLN A 12 1.89 6.66 -7.43
N LEU A 13 1.41 5.42 -7.31
CA LEU A 13 0.53 4.99 -6.20
C LEU A 13 1.26 4.90 -4.87
N PHE A 14 2.52 4.46 -4.87
CA PHE A 14 3.28 4.22 -3.64
C PHE A 14 4.35 5.29 -3.37
N PHE A 15 5.00 5.82 -4.41
CA PHE A 15 6.19 6.69 -4.27
C PHE A 15 5.91 8.18 -4.46
N SER A 16 4.66 8.60 -4.71
CA SER A 16 4.32 10.02 -4.70
C SER A 16 4.45 10.62 -3.28
N PRO A 17 5.03 11.84 -3.14
CA PRO A 17 4.97 12.59 -1.89
C PRO A 17 3.50 12.81 -1.52
N MET A 18 3.12 12.45 -0.30
CA MET A 18 1.76 12.63 0.20
C MET A 18 1.53 14.14 0.34
N GLY A 19 0.93 14.78 -0.67
CA GLY A 19 0.76 16.23 -0.70
C GLY A 19 -0.10 16.72 0.46
N ASP A 20 0.48 17.56 1.30
CA ASP A 20 -0.18 18.28 2.40
C ASP A 20 -1.29 19.19 1.85
N HIS A 21 -2.49 18.65 1.65
CA HIS A 21 -3.67 19.46 1.34
C HIS A 21 -4.16 20.14 2.62
N ASN A 22 -3.64 21.35 2.84
CA ASN A 22 -4.06 22.28 3.89
C ASN A 22 -5.49 22.78 3.59
N ALA A 23 -6.48 22.27 4.32
CA ALA A 23 -7.84 22.81 4.37
C ALA A 23 -8.10 23.41 5.76
N GLY A 24 -8.50 24.69 5.75
CA GLY A 24 -8.54 25.59 6.89
C GLY A 24 -9.55 25.26 8.00
N ASP A 25 -9.18 25.78 9.16
CA ASP A 25 -9.98 26.45 10.18
C ASP A 25 -10.89 25.67 11.15
N GLY A 26 -10.68 25.96 12.44
CA GLY A 26 -11.75 25.98 13.45
C GLY A 26 -11.69 24.94 14.55
N GLN A 27 -11.75 23.64 14.24
CA GLN A 27 -12.13 22.59 15.22
C GLN A 27 -11.00 21.60 15.56
N ALA A 28 -9.73 22.01 15.43
CA ALA A 28 -8.68 21.09 14.98
C ALA A 28 -7.50 20.84 15.94
N ARG A 29 -7.62 21.04 17.26
CA ARG A 29 -6.45 20.90 18.15
C ARG A 29 -6.17 19.45 18.61
N HIS A 30 -7.19 18.64 18.87
CA HIS A 30 -7.00 17.22 19.23
C HIS A 30 -6.89 16.28 18.02
N ALA A 31 -7.66 16.54 16.95
CA ALA A 31 -7.61 15.71 15.75
C ALA A 31 -6.30 15.86 14.96
N LYS A 32 -5.67 17.05 14.95
CA LYS A 32 -4.39 17.29 14.23
C LYS A 32 -3.22 16.49 14.80
N ILE A 33 -3.18 16.27 16.12
CA ILE A 33 -2.11 15.48 16.75
C ILE A 33 -2.25 14.00 16.32
N ALA A 34 -3.47 13.47 16.38
CA ALA A 34 -3.74 12.09 15.95
C ALA A 34 -3.48 11.88 14.45
N ASP A 35 -3.86 12.85 13.60
CA ASP A 35 -3.63 12.77 12.16
C ASP A 35 -2.13 12.82 11.82
N GLY A 36 -1.36 13.71 12.44
CA GLY A 36 0.09 13.79 12.28
C GLY A 36 0.84 12.53 12.73
N ILE A 37 0.44 11.93 13.88
CA ILE A 37 1.01 10.66 14.35
C ILE A 37 0.71 9.52 13.38
N ASN A 38 -0.51 9.47 12.84
CA ASN A 38 -0.89 8.44 11.88
C ASN A 38 -0.20 8.64 10.53
N ALA A 39 0.00 9.88 10.07
CA ALA A 39 0.77 10.18 8.86
C ALA A 39 2.23 9.71 8.97
N LYS A 40 2.87 9.98 10.11
CA LYS A 40 4.24 9.50 10.39
C LYS A 40 4.33 7.98 10.37
N ARG A 41 3.43 7.27 11.07
CA ARG A 41 3.41 5.80 11.08
C ARG A 41 3.15 5.20 9.69
N ARG A 42 2.26 5.81 8.90
CA ARG A 42 2.02 5.38 7.51
C ARG A 42 3.26 5.52 6.64
N HIS A 43 4.05 6.57 6.84
CA HIS A 43 5.32 6.77 6.15
C HIS A 43 6.37 5.74 6.57
N GLU A 44 6.57 5.52 7.87
CA GLU A 44 7.53 4.52 8.39
C GLU A 44 7.23 3.10 7.88
N MET A 45 5.95 2.71 7.90
CA MET A 45 5.52 1.40 7.41
C MET A 45 5.71 1.26 5.90
N ARG A 46 5.51 2.33 5.13
CA ARG A 46 5.78 2.34 3.68
C ARG A 46 7.25 2.10 3.39
N CYS A 47 8.12 2.89 4.03
CA CYS A 47 9.56 2.78 3.86
C CYS A 47 10.07 1.38 4.23
N PHE A 48 9.50 0.74 5.26
CA PHE A 48 9.83 -0.64 5.60
C PHE A 48 9.54 -1.62 4.46
N TRP A 49 8.34 -1.58 3.86
CA TRP A 49 7.97 -2.50 2.78
C TRP A 49 8.67 -2.21 1.46
N GLU A 50 9.00 -0.94 1.21
CA GLU A 50 9.84 -0.51 0.07
C GLU A 50 11.29 -0.97 0.25
N GLN A 51 11.88 -0.81 1.43
CA GLN A 51 13.23 -1.29 1.74
C GLN A 51 13.32 -2.82 1.70
N MET A 52 12.27 -3.52 2.12
CA MET A 52 12.15 -4.97 1.96
C MET A 52 11.99 -5.38 0.48
N GLY A 53 11.67 -4.44 -0.42
CA GLY A 53 11.38 -4.74 -1.83
C GLY A 53 10.11 -5.57 -2.02
N ALA A 54 9.26 -5.68 -0.99
CA ALA A 54 8.12 -6.60 -0.98
C ALA A 54 6.82 -5.95 -1.47
N LEU A 55 6.67 -4.63 -1.29
CA LEU A 55 5.41 -3.93 -1.55
C LEU A 55 4.90 -4.08 -2.99
N GLY A 56 5.74 -3.74 -3.97
CA GLY A 56 5.40 -3.85 -5.39
C GLY A 56 5.14 -5.30 -5.83
N PRO A 57 6.03 -6.26 -5.54
CA PRO A 57 5.81 -7.66 -5.88
C PRO A 57 4.56 -8.29 -5.23
N ILE A 58 4.29 -8.01 -3.95
CA ILE A 58 3.07 -8.48 -3.27
C ILE A 58 1.83 -7.92 -3.97
N TYR A 59 1.80 -6.60 -4.22
CA TYR A 59 0.67 -5.94 -4.87
C TYR A 59 0.41 -6.50 -6.27
N ARG A 60 1.46 -6.71 -7.08
CA ARG A 60 1.34 -7.28 -8.44
C ARG A 60 0.81 -8.71 -8.41
N LEU A 61 1.39 -9.59 -7.57
CA LEU A 61 0.95 -10.98 -7.49
C LEU A 61 -0.49 -11.08 -6.96
N LEU A 62 -0.88 -10.18 -6.06
CA LEU A 62 -2.26 -10.09 -5.60
C LEU A 62 -3.21 -9.71 -6.75
N GLY A 63 -2.84 -8.73 -7.60
CA GLY A 63 -3.60 -8.36 -8.80
C GLY A 63 -3.75 -9.49 -9.82
N GLN A 64 -2.78 -10.42 -9.85
CA GLN A 64 -2.84 -11.65 -10.66
C GLN A 64 -3.69 -12.77 -10.02
N GLY A 65 -4.24 -12.55 -8.82
CA GLY A 65 -5.11 -13.49 -8.14
C GLY A 65 -4.41 -14.54 -7.28
N PHE A 66 -3.10 -14.42 -7.01
CA PHE A 66 -2.41 -15.34 -6.10
C PHE A 66 -2.94 -15.18 -4.67
N ASN A 67 -3.05 -16.30 -3.92
CA ASN A 67 -3.34 -16.27 -2.49
C ASN A 67 -2.08 -15.95 -1.67
N ASP A 68 -2.25 -15.62 -0.40
CA ASP A 68 -1.18 -15.11 0.46
C ASP A 68 -0.04 -16.14 0.64
N GLY A 69 -0.37 -17.43 0.74
CA GLY A 69 0.60 -18.52 0.81
C GLY A 69 1.40 -18.74 -0.48
N ASP A 70 0.78 -18.57 -1.65
CA ASP A 70 1.48 -18.66 -2.93
C ASP A 70 2.37 -17.44 -3.19
N ILE A 71 1.93 -16.25 -2.77
CA ILE A 71 2.75 -15.03 -2.79
C ILE A 71 3.97 -15.22 -1.88
N ALA A 72 3.75 -15.70 -0.66
CA ALA A 72 4.80 -15.96 0.32
C ALA A 72 5.87 -16.90 -0.25
N LYS A 73 5.46 -18.03 -0.85
CA LYS A 73 6.38 -18.97 -1.51
C LYS A 73 7.13 -18.35 -2.69
N LYS A 74 6.44 -17.56 -3.53
CA LYS A 74 7.05 -16.93 -4.72
C LYS A 74 8.09 -15.87 -4.37
N LEU A 75 7.89 -15.17 -3.27
CA LEU A 75 8.76 -14.07 -2.83
C LEU A 75 9.76 -14.48 -1.76
N ASP A 76 9.77 -15.76 -1.36
CA ASP A 76 10.57 -16.27 -0.23
C ASP A 76 10.34 -15.46 1.06
N LEU A 77 9.06 -15.17 1.33
CA LEU A 77 8.59 -14.45 2.51
C LEU A 77 7.77 -15.37 3.41
N THR A 78 7.64 -14.98 4.68
CA THR A 78 6.62 -15.61 5.54
C THR A 78 5.23 -15.15 5.12
N GLU A 79 4.23 -16.02 5.27
CA GLU A 79 2.83 -15.65 5.03
C GLU A 79 2.40 -14.48 5.92
N LEU A 80 2.93 -14.39 7.14
CA LEU A 80 2.70 -13.27 8.05
C LEU A 80 3.20 -11.94 7.49
N ASN A 81 4.35 -11.92 6.80
CA ASN A 81 4.86 -10.70 6.17
C ASN A 81 3.95 -10.27 5.02
N VAL A 82 3.45 -11.23 4.22
CA VAL A 82 2.49 -10.96 3.15
C VAL A 82 1.20 -10.38 3.71
N GLN A 83 0.62 -11.03 4.72
CA GLN A 83 -0.61 -10.58 5.38
C GLN A 83 -0.45 -9.18 6.00
N SER A 84 0.70 -8.91 6.63
CA SER A 84 1.01 -7.60 7.22
C SER A 84 1.11 -6.50 6.15
N CYS A 85 1.73 -6.79 5.01
CA CYS A 85 1.83 -5.87 3.88
C CYS A 85 0.45 -5.61 3.24
N ILE A 86 -0.37 -6.65 3.07
CA ILE A 86 -1.75 -6.55 2.56
C ILE A 86 -2.61 -5.70 3.51
N ALA A 87 -2.57 -5.99 4.82
CA ALA A 87 -3.31 -5.23 5.82
C ALA A 87 -2.92 -3.74 5.84
N TRP A 88 -1.62 -3.46 5.72
CA TRP A 88 -1.14 -2.09 5.57
C TRP A 88 -1.68 -1.42 4.31
N THR A 89 -1.65 -2.12 3.17
CA THR A 89 -2.12 -1.60 1.87
C THR A 89 -3.62 -1.32 1.90
N LEU A 90 -4.43 -2.22 2.46
CA LEU A 90 -5.87 -2.04 2.68
C LEU A 90 -6.14 -0.78 3.49
N HIS A 91 -5.46 -0.64 4.63
CA HIS A 91 -5.62 0.52 5.49
C HIS A 91 -5.17 1.83 4.80
N PHE A 92 -4.10 1.78 4.01
CA PHE A 92 -3.60 2.94 3.27
C PHE A 92 -4.57 3.39 2.17
N LEU A 93 -5.11 2.44 1.40
CA LEU A 93 -6.06 2.70 0.31
C LEU A 93 -7.51 2.86 0.80
N LYS A 94 -7.76 2.68 2.10
CA LYS A 94 -9.10 2.68 2.72
C LYS A 94 -10.06 1.65 2.09
N LEU A 95 -9.51 0.50 1.70
CA LEU A 95 -10.27 -0.62 1.16
C LEU A 95 -10.71 -1.54 2.30
N LYS A 96 -11.87 -2.16 2.14
CA LYS A 96 -12.50 -2.94 3.22
C LYS A 96 -11.89 -4.31 3.39
N ASP A 97 -11.52 -4.94 2.28
CA ASP A 97 -11.12 -6.32 2.26
C ASP A 97 -10.22 -6.65 1.07
N ARG A 98 -9.63 -7.85 1.14
CA ARG A 98 -8.71 -8.38 0.15
C ARG A 98 -9.30 -8.42 -1.27
N GLN A 99 -10.61 -8.64 -1.41
CA GLN A 99 -11.25 -8.71 -2.71
C GLN A 99 -11.29 -7.32 -3.35
N GLU A 100 -11.63 -6.28 -2.58
CA GLU A 100 -11.53 -4.89 -3.06
C GLU A 100 -10.10 -4.55 -3.47
N LEU A 101 -9.08 -4.98 -2.70
CA LEU A 101 -7.67 -4.78 -3.06
C LEU A 101 -7.26 -5.56 -4.31
N LEU A 102 -7.77 -6.78 -4.50
CA LEU A 102 -7.51 -7.57 -5.71
C LEU A 102 -8.06 -6.90 -6.94
N VAL A 103 -9.31 -6.44 -6.89
CA VAL A 103 -9.92 -5.71 -8.00
C VAL A 103 -9.12 -4.44 -8.29
N TYR A 104 -8.76 -3.69 -7.24
CA TYR A 104 -7.95 -2.48 -7.37
C TYR A 104 -6.57 -2.74 -7.99
N ALA A 105 -5.87 -3.78 -7.52
CA ALA A 105 -4.56 -4.17 -8.04
C ALA A 105 -4.63 -4.74 -9.46
N SER A 106 -5.70 -5.46 -9.80
CA SER A 106 -5.92 -6.01 -11.14
C SER A 106 -6.13 -4.94 -12.22
N ALA A 107 -6.60 -3.75 -11.83
CA ALA A 107 -6.68 -2.60 -12.73
C ALA A 107 -5.31 -1.94 -13.01
N ALA A 108 -4.28 -2.33 -12.26
CA ALA A 108 -2.93 -1.79 -12.32
C ALA A 108 -1.86 -2.85 -12.69
N ALA A 109 -2.29 -4.06 -13.07
CA ALA A 109 -1.48 -5.24 -13.38
C ALA A 109 -1.84 -5.81 -14.76
#